data_AF-A0AAE4NX29-F1
#
_entry.id   AF-A0AAE4NX29-F1
#
_cell.length_a   1.000
_cell.length_b   1.000
_cell.length_c   1.000
_cell.angle_alpha   90.00
_cell.angle_beta   90.00
_cell.angle_gamma   90.00
#
_symmetry.space_group_name_H-M   'P 1'
#
loop_
_entity.id
_entity.type
_entity.pdbx_description
1 polymer ?
#
loop_
_entity_poly.entity_id
_entity_poly.type
_entity_poly.pdbx_seq_one_letter_code
_entity_poly.pdbx_strand_id
1 'polypeptide(L)'
;MLIKNIEQRIKINKIVSLASIFFAVFIVIGGFFFAYKIIEDSRKSIYILDNGVPVLAKQTDVLLNRPVEYKAQIELFHRLFFTLAPDDAYIKDNIQ
;
A
#
# COMPACT_ATOMS: atom_id res chain seq x y z
N MET A 1 45.47 10.99 41.61
CA MET A 1 45.34 10.68 40.16
C MET A 1 44.58 9.37 39.90
N LEU A 2 44.76 8.31 40.71
CA LEU A 2 44.03 7.04 40.56
C LEU A 2 42.49 7.16 40.68
N ILE A 3 41.99 7.94 41.64
CA ILE A 3 40.54 8.06 41.91
C ILE A 3 39.77 8.70 40.74
N LYS A 4 40.33 9.74 40.10
CA LYS A 4 39.76 10.36 38.88
C LYS A 4 39.61 9.36 37.73
N ASN A 5 40.57 8.44 37.59
CA ASN A 5 40.54 7.43 36.54
C ASN A 5 39.44 6.38 36.77
N ILE A 6 39.19 6.00 38.02
CA ILE A 6 38.13 5.06 38.38
C ILE A 6 36.75 5.69 38.14
N GLU A 7 36.56 6.93 38.56
CA GLU A 7 35.32 7.68 38.37
C GLU A 7 34.99 7.88 36.88
N GLN A 8 36.01 8.20 36.07
CA GLN A 8 35.86 8.36 34.62
C GLN A 8 35.49 7.04 33.93
N ARG A 9 36.05 5.90 34.36
CA ARG A 9 35.70 4.57 33.84
C ARG A 9 34.25 4.19 34.20
N ILE A 10 33.79 4.49 35.41
CA ILE A 10 32.40 4.25 35.83
C ILE A 10 31.43 5.10 34.99
N LYS A 11 31.77 6.38 34.76
CA LYS A 11 30.96 7.29 33.94
C LYS A 11 30.84 6.82 32.49
N ILE A 12 31.96 6.39 31.88
CA ILE A 12 31.96 5.84 30.52
C ILE A 12 31.12 4.57 30.46
N ASN A 13 31.26 3.65 31.42
CA ASN A 13 30.50 2.40 31.41
C ASN A 13 28.98 2.65 31.50
N LYS A 14 28.55 3.63 32.29
CA LYS A 14 27.14 4.04 32.38
C LYS A 14 26.62 4.61 31.06
N ILE A 15 27.41 5.46 30.40
CA ILE A 15 27.03 6.05 29.10
C ILE A 15 26.94 4.97 28.02
N VAL A 16 27.91 4.05 27.97
CA VAL A 16 27.93 2.95 27.00
C VAL A 16 26.74 2.01 27.19
N SER A 17 26.43 1.64 28.44
CA SER A 17 25.26 0.82 28.76
C SER A 17 23.96 1.49 28.29
N LEU A 18 23.78 2.78 28.58
CA LEU A 18 22.59 3.53 28.18
C LEU A 18 22.50 3.66 26.64
N ALA A 19 23.61 3.97 25.98
CA ALA A 19 23.67 4.06 24.52
C ALA A 19 23.33 2.73 23.85
N SER A 20 23.77 1.59 24.41
CA SER A 20 23.44 0.26 23.88
C SER A 20 21.94 -0.05 23.93
N ILE A 21 21.26 0.38 25.01
CA ILE A 21 19.81 0.21 25.15
C ILE A 21 19.08 1.07 24.12
N PHE A 22 19.45 2.34 23.99
CA PHE A 22 18.87 3.24 22.99
C PHE A 22 19.07 2.70 21.56
N PHE A 23 20.25 2.19 21.26
CA PHE A 23 20.56 1.61 19.97
C PHE A 23 19.71 0.35 19.68
N ALA A 24 19.55 -0.52 20.68
CA ALA A 24 18.68 -1.69 20.56
C ALA A 24 17.22 -1.30 20.29
N VAL A 25 16.69 -0.30 21.01
CA VAL A 25 15.32 0.20 20.79
C VAL A 25 15.17 0.80 19.39
N PHE A 26 16.18 1.55 18.92
CA PHE A 26 16.17 2.14 17.58
C PHE A 26 16.12 1.07 16.48
N ILE A 27 16.92 0.00 16.62
CA ILE A 27 16.89 -1.13 15.67
C ILE A 27 15.51 -1.79 15.64
N VAL A 28 14.90 -2.01 16.81
CA VAL A 28 13.57 -2.64 16.90
C VAL A 28 12.51 -1.80 16.19
N ILE A 29 12.48 -0.49 16.43
CA ILE A 29 11.54 0.43 15.77
C ILE A 29 11.76 0.43 14.25
N GLY A 30 13.02 0.50 13.80
CA GLY A 30 13.35 0.42 12.37
C GLY A 30 12.90 -0.89 11.73
N GLY A 31 13.08 -2.00 12.44
CA GLY A 31 12.63 -3.33 12.02
C GLY A 31 11.11 -3.41 11.87
N PHE A 32 10.36 -2.90 12.85
CA PHE A 32 8.89 -2.84 12.77
C PHE A 32 8.44 -1.98 11.59
N PHE A 33 9.04 -0.80 11.38
CA PHE A 33 8.68 0.06 10.26
C PHE A 33 8.87 -0.64 8.91
N PHE A 34 10.00 -1.31 8.69
CA PHE A 34 10.24 -2.08 7.47
C PHE A 34 9.28 -3.27 7.33
N ALA A 35 8.99 -3.98 8.42
CA ALA A 35 8.03 -5.08 8.41
C ALA A 35 6.64 -4.59 7.98
N TYR A 36 6.16 -3.48 8.53
CA TYR A 36 4.88 -2.88 8.12
C TYR A 36 4.86 -2.51 6.64
N LYS A 37 5.95 -1.91 6.13
CA LYS A 37 6.07 -1.56 4.72
C LYS A 37 6.03 -2.79 3.81
N ILE A 38 6.73 -3.86 4.18
CA ILE A 38 6.72 -5.13 3.42
C ILE A 38 5.31 -5.73 3.39
N ILE A 39 4.60 -5.72 4.52
CA ILE A 39 3.23 -6.25 4.59
C ILE A 39 2.30 -5.39 3.72
N GLU A 40 2.45 -4.06 3.75
CA GLU A 40 1.66 -3.17 2.90
C GLU A 40 1.89 -3.42 1.41
N ASP A 41 3.14 -3.59 0.99
CA ASP A 41 3.47 -3.88 -0.40
C ASP A 41 3.03 -5.29 -0.81
N SER A 42 3.09 -6.27 0.10
CA SER A 42 2.56 -7.61 -0.14
C SER A 42 1.04 -7.60 -0.34
N ARG A 43 0.29 -6.76 0.40
CA ARG A 43 -1.17 -6.62 0.22
C ARG A 43 -1.60 -6.04 -1.13
N LYS A 44 -0.71 -5.33 -1.84
CA LYS A 44 -0.98 -4.76 -3.18
C LYS A 44 -0.91 -5.79 -4.32
N SER A 45 -0.51 -7.02 -4.00
CA SER A 45 -0.29 -8.11 -4.96
C SER A 45 -1.26 -9.26 -4.64
N ILE A 46 -2.42 -9.26 -5.30
CA ILE A 46 -3.39 -10.37 -5.17
C ILE A 46 -3.09 -11.34 -6.31
N TYR A 47 -2.92 -12.63 -6.01
CA TYR A 47 -2.78 -13.65 -7.05
C TYR A 47 -4.16 -14.10 -7.47
N ILE A 48 -4.49 -13.95 -8.75
CA ILE A 48 -5.73 -14.46 -9.32
C ILE A 48 -5.35 -15.69 -10.15
N LEU A 49 -6.11 -16.78 -9.99
CA LEU A 49 -5.98 -17.94 -10.87
C LEU A 49 -6.74 -17.66 -12.15
N ASP A 50 -6.03 -17.60 -13.27
CA ASP A 50 -6.62 -17.62 -14.60
C ASP A 50 -6.28 -18.98 -15.25
N ASN A 51 -7.29 -19.81 -15.49
CA ASN A 51 -7.16 -21.13 -16.13
C ASN A 51 -6.06 -22.04 -15.52
N GLY A 52 -5.90 -22.02 -14.20
CA GLY A 52 -4.92 -22.84 -13.49
C GLY A 52 -3.50 -22.27 -13.46
N VAL A 53 -3.26 -21.12 -14.09
CA VAL A 53 -1.99 -20.37 -14.00
C VAL A 53 -2.16 -19.22 -12.99
N PRO A 54 -1.29 -19.10 -11.98
CA PRO A 54 -1.33 -17.97 -11.07
C PRO A 54 -0.86 -16.69 -11.79
N VAL A 55 -1.78 -15.77 -12.02
CA VAL A 55 -1.51 -14.45 -12.60
C VAL A 55 -1.41 -13.43 -11.48
N LEU A 56 -0.32 -12.66 -11.46
CA LEU A 56 -0.13 -11.59 -10.49
C LEU A 56 -1.05 -10.42 -10.83
N ALA A 57 -2.15 -10.25 -10.10
CA ALA A 57 -2.98 -9.06 -10.17
C ALA A 57 -2.39 -8.02 -9.21
N LYS A 58 -1.44 -7.24 -9.73
CA LYS A 58 -0.95 -6.06 -9.04
C LYS A 58 -2.00 -4.97 -9.16
N GLN A 59 -2.31 -4.29 -8.05
CA GLN A 59 -3.10 -3.06 -8.11
C GLN A 59 -2.30 -2.04 -8.95
N THR A 60 -2.62 -1.94 -10.24
CA THR A 60 -1.99 -0.99 -11.15
C THR A 60 -2.30 0.42 -10.68
N ASP A 61 -1.35 1.33 -10.88
CA ASP A 61 -1.51 2.72 -10.52
C ASP A 61 -2.76 3.32 -11.20
N VAL A 62 -3.59 4.02 -10.42
CA VAL A 62 -4.90 4.52 -10.86
C VAL A 62 -4.76 5.41 -12.10
N LEU A 63 -3.63 6.14 -12.19
CA LEU A 63 -3.31 7.00 -13.31
C LEU A 63 -3.12 6.23 -14.63
N LEU A 64 -2.62 4.99 -14.58
CA LEU A 64 -2.49 4.14 -15.75
C LEU A 64 -3.84 3.55 -16.19
N ASN A 65 -4.76 3.30 -15.26
CA ASN A 65 -6.05 2.66 -15.55
C ASN A 65 -7.09 3.63 -16.14
N ARG A 66 -7.07 4.88 -15.69
CA ARG A 66 -7.97 5.97 -16.15
C ARG A 66 -8.22 6.01 -17.67
N PRO A 67 -7.20 6.05 -18.55
CA PRO A 67 -7.44 6.14 -20.00
C PRO A 67 -8.14 4.91 -20.58
N VAL A 68 -7.92 3.72 -20.00
CA VAL A 68 -8.58 2.48 -20.43
C VAL A 68 -10.03 2.46 -19.95
N GLU A 69 -10.28 2.83 -18.69
CA GLU A 69 -11.63 2.95 -18.13
C GLU A 69 -12.48 3.94 -18.92
N TYR A 70 -11.94 5.12 -19.27
CA TYR A 70 -12.68 6.11 -20.06
C TYR A 70 -13.05 5.60 -21.44
N LYS A 71 -12.15 4.87 -22.12
CA LYS A 71 -12.45 4.26 -23.42
C LYS A 71 -13.53 3.18 -23.28
N ALA A 72 -13.41 2.31 -22.29
CA ALA A 72 -14.39 1.25 -22.02
C ALA A 72 -15.76 1.84 -21.66
N GLN A 73 -15.81 2.93 -20.90
CA GLN A 73 -17.05 3.62 -20.54
C GLN A 73 -17.72 4.23 -21.77
N ILE A 74 -16.96 4.87 -22.67
CA ILE A 74 -17.48 5.41 -23.94
C ILE A 74 -18.02 4.26 -24.81
N GLU A 75 -17.27 3.18 -24.96
CA GLU A 75 -17.68 2.02 -25.74
C GLU A 75 -18.96 1.38 -25.18
N LEU A 76 -19.02 1.20 -23.86
CA LEU A 76 -20.19 0.66 -23.17
C LEU A 76 -21.42 1.55 -23.38
N PHE A 77 -21.26 2.87 -23.28
CA PHE A 77 -22.34 3.81 -23.56
C PHE A 77 -22.87 3.65 -24.99
N HIS A 78 -21.99 3.66 -25.99
CA HIS A 78 -22.40 3.51 -27.39
C HIS A 78 -23.09 2.16 -27.60
N ARG A 79 -22.56 1.09 -27.02
CA ARG A 79 -23.15 -0.24 -27.11
C ARG A 79 -24.56 -0.26 -26.51
N LEU A 80 -24.74 0.22 -25.29
CA LEU A 80 -26.04 0.24 -24.63
C LEU A 80 -27.03 1.14 -25.36
N PHE A 81 -26.63 2.36 -25.71
CA PHE A 81 -27.50 3.35 -26.35
C PHE A 81 -28.02 2.89 -27.73
N PHE A 82 -27.18 2.25 -28.54
CA PHE A 82 -27.55 1.86 -29.90
C PHE A 82 -28.05 0.41 -30.03
N THR A 83 -27.86 -0.43 -29.01
CA THR A 83 -28.26 -1.85 -29.08
C THR A 83 -29.48 -2.16 -28.21
N LEU A 84 -29.68 -1.45 -27.09
CA LEU A 84 -30.87 -1.65 -26.28
C LEU A 84 -32.05 -0.90 -26.88
N ALA A 85 -33.20 -1.59 -27.00
CA ALA A 85 -34.45 -0.94 -27.33
C ALA A 85 -34.83 0.03 -26.19
N PRO A 86 -35.35 1.23 -26.50
CA PRO A 86 -35.77 2.19 -25.49
C PRO A 86 -36.90 1.62 -24.62
N ASP A 87 -36.86 1.90 -23.32
CA ASP A 87 -37.93 1.58 -22.38
C ASP A 87 -38.92 2.75 -22.30
N ASP A 88 -40.08 2.58 -22.95
CA ASP A 88 -41.13 3.60 -23.03
C ASP A 88 -41.67 4.04 -21.66
N ALA A 89 -41.73 3.14 -20.67
CA ALA A 89 -42.22 3.48 -19.34
C ALA A 89 -41.22 4.39 -18.63
N TYR A 90 -39.94 4.02 -18.66
CA TYR A 90 -38.86 4.79 -18.08
C TYR A 90 -38.70 6.17 -18.73
N ILE A 91 -38.88 6.26 -20.06
CA ILE A 91 -38.81 7.52 -20.80
C ILE A 91 -39.94 8.47 -20.37
N LYS A 92 -41.19 7.99 -20.25
CA LYS A 92 -42.32 8.83 -19.83
C LYS A 92 -42.17 9.38 -18.43
N ASP A 93 -41.61 8.61 -17.51
CA ASP A 93 -41.37 9.04 -16.12
C ASP A 93 -40.30 10.14 -16.01
N ASN A 94 -39.33 10.21 -16.93
CA ASN A 94 -38.24 11.19 -16.91
C ASN A 94 -38.48 12.44 -17.80
N ILE A 95 -39.58 12.48 -18.56
CA ILE A 95 -39.92 13.59 -19.47
C ILE A 95 -40.81 14.67 -18.81
N GLN A 96 -41.21 14.51 -17.54
CA GLN A 96 -41.99 15.51 -16.81
C GLN A 96 -41.26 16.85 -16.61
#